data_AF-A0A1Y2F033-F1
#
_entry.id   AF-A0A1Y2F033-F1
#
_cell.length_a   1.000
_cell.length_b   1.000
_cell.length_c   1.000
_cell.angle_alpha   90.00
_cell.angle_beta   90.00
_cell.angle_gamma   90.00
#
_symmetry.space_group_name_H-M   'P 1'
#
loop_
_entity.id
_entity.type
_entity.pdbx_description
1 polymer ?
#
loop_
_entity_poly.entity_id
_entity_poly.type
_entity_poly.pdbx_seq_one_letter_code
_entity_poly.pdbx_strand_id
1 'polypeptide(L)'
;MLKFLALLALLVVPSLATFSQGSLNLTRDWQLHYSKSVFSTSEAFCKSFRSKCVDYAGAQGAHHQLDCVFSTAQQAGPTLYAFCGGKQKNADGSWTGVTEITDYTKQAAALTKSVTVKKEPMGQKACLKRKAKYPKLGIVC
;
A
#
# COMPACT_ATOMS: atom_id res chain seq x y z
N MET A 1 -48.70 -38.33 -6.62
CA MET A 1 -47.41 -38.10 -5.93
C MET A 1 -46.74 -36.89 -6.55
N LEU A 2 -46.87 -35.71 -5.95
CA LEU A 2 -46.34 -34.45 -6.47
C LEU A 2 -44.92 -34.26 -5.90
N LYS A 3 -43.91 -34.34 -6.76
CA LYS A 3 -42.49 -34.16 -6.39
C LYS A 3 -42.23 -32.67 -6.15
N PHE A 4 -42.00 -32.29 -4.90
CA PHE A 4 -41.41 -31.00 -4.55
C PHE A 4 -39.93 -31.00 -4.96
N LEU A 5 -39.56 -30.27 -6.01
CA LEU A 5 -38.18 -29.84 -6.21
C LEU A 5 -37.94 -28.61 -5.34
N ALA A 6 -37.23 -28.80 -4.24
CA ALA A 6 -36.67 -27.69 -3.47
C ALA A 6 -35.53 -27.06 -4.28
N LEU A 7 -35.77 -25.89 -4.86
CA LEU A 7 -34.75 -25.07 -5.51
C LEU A 7 -33.93 -24.38 -4.42
N LEU A 8 -32.81 -24.97 -4.02
CA LEU A 8 -31.88 -24.36 -3.07
C LEU A 8 -31.06 -23.30 -3.83
N ALA A 9 -31.53 -22.05 -3.82
CA ALA A 9 -30.76 -20.92 -4.36
C ALA A 9 -29.56 -20.65 -3.43
N LEU A 10 -28.36 -21.05 -3.86
CA LEU A 10 -27.10 -20.66 -3.22
C LEU A 10 -26.95 -19.13 -3.32
N LEU A 11 -27.22 -18.44 -2.22
CA LEU A 11 -26.83 -17.04 -2.03
C LEU A 11 -25.31 -16.98 -1.99
N VAL A 12 -24.69 -16.79 -3.16
CA VAL A 12 -23.27 -16.46 -3.27
C VAL A 12 -23.11 -15.03 -2.76
N VAL A 13 -22.78 -14.87 -1.47
CA VAL A 13 -22.38 -13.57 -0.94
C VAL A 13 -20.99 -13.29 -1.51
N PRO A 14 -20.81 -12.27 -2.38
CA PRO A 14 -19.48 -11.94 -2.87
C PRO A 14 -18.62 -11.54 -1.66
N SER A 15 -17.59 -12.35 -1.41
CA SER A 15 -16.49 -11.98 -0.52
C SER A 15 -15.91 -10.66 -1.03
N LEU A 16 -16.15 -9.57 -0.31
CA LEU A 16 -15.50 -8.30 -0.58
C LEU A 16 -14.02 -8.49 -0.27
N ALA A 17 -13.18 -8.63 -1.30
CA ALA A 17 -11.74 -8.75 -1.12
C ALA A 17 -11.21 -7.50 -0.39
N THR A 18 -10.79 -7.68 0.86
CA THR A 18 -10.19 -6.62 1.67
C THR A 18 -8.88 -6.19 1.02
N PHE A 19 -8.66 -4.87 0.91
CA PHE A 19 -7.40 -4.35 0.38
C PHE A 19 -6.24 -4.77 1.30
N SER A 20 -5.27 -5.50 0.73
CA SER A 20 -4.10 -5.97 1.47
C SER A 20 -3.29 -4.78 2.02
N GLN A 21 -2.91 -4.88 3.28
CA GLN A 21 -2.07 -3.87 3.93
C GLN A 21 -0.61 -4.28 3.90
N GLY A 22 0.25 -3.27 3.81
CA GLY A 22 1.68 -3.46 3.93
C GLY A 22 2.16 -3.59 5.38
N SER A 23 3.45 -3.84 5.55
CA SER A 23 4.12 -3.66 6.84
C SER A 23 4.54 -2.20 7.03
N LEU A 24 4.42 -1.67 8.25
CA LEU A 24 4.91 -0.33 8.57
C LEU A 24 6.45 -0.33 8.64
N ASN A 25 7.11 0.00 7.53
CA ASN A 25 8.56 0.03 7.46
C ASN A 25 9.06 1.47 7.45
N LEU A 26 9.47 1.97 8.62
CA LEU A 26 9.82 3.39 8.74
C LEU A 26 11.16 3.75 8.06
N THR A 27 12.00 2.77 7.71
CA THR A 27 13.27 3.02 7.01
C THR A 27 13.12 3.11 5.50
N ARG A 28 11.90 2.83 5.00
CA ARG A 28 11.57 2.82 3.58
C ARG A 28 10.32 3.64 3.25
N ASP A 29 9.33 3.63 4.12
CA ASP A 29 8.03 4.24 3.85
C ASP A 29 8.09 5.76 4.05
N TRP A 30 7.50 6.48 3.11
CA TRP A 30 7.34 7.92 3.17
C TRP A 30 6.08 8.27 3.94
N GLN A 31 6.13 9.37 4.70
CA GLN A 31 4.92 9.91 5.29
C GLN A 31 4.21 10.79 4.26
N LEU A 32 3.07 10.31 3.76
CA LEU A 32 2.23 11.01 2.81
C LEU A 32 1.02 11.62 3.50
N HIS A 33 0.54 12.74 2.98
CA HIS A 33 -0.67 13.39 3.44
C HIS A 33 -1.63 13.64 2.28
N TYR A 34 -2.87 13.16 2.39
CA TYR A 34 -3.92 13.32 1.39
C TYR A 34 -5.04 14.25 1.87
N SER A 35 -5.73 14.90 0.93
CA SER A 35 -6.92 15.70 1.28
C SER A 35 -8.14 14.84 1.56
N LYS A 36 -8.78 15.02 2.72
CA LYS A 36 -10.05 14.36 3.06
C LYS A 36 -11.22 14.76 2.15
N SER A 37 -11.14 15.93 1.50
CA SER A 37 -12.14 16.35 0.51
C SER A 37 -12.06 15.56 -0.80
N VAL A 38 -10.94 14.87 -1.06
CA VAL A 38 -10.73 14.01 -2.22
C VAL A 38 -10.87 12.54 -1.85
N PHE A 39 -10.37 12.13 -0.69
CA PHE A 39 -10.47 10.76 -0.20
C PHE A 39 -11.10 10.74 1.19
N SER A 40 -12.32 10.21 1.28
CA SER A 40 -13.05 10.11 2.55
C SER A 40 -12.46 9.08 3.52
N THR A 41 -11.68 8.12 3.02
CA THR A 41 -10.99 7.10 3.82
C THR A 41 -9.54 6.90 3.39
N SER A 42 -8.69 6.43 4.31
CA SER A 42 -7.31 6.07 3.99
C SER A 42 -7.22 4.90 3.01
N GLU A 43 -8.19 3.97 3.03
CA GLU A 43 -8.24 2.88 2.05
C GLU A 43 -8.51 3.41 0.64
N ALA A 44 -9.43 4.39 0.48
CA ALA A 44 -9.69 5.02 -0.81
C ALA A 44 -8.44 5.73 -1.35
N PHE A 45 -7.71 6.42 -0.48
CA PHE A 45 -6.39 6.96 -0.83
C PHE A 45 -5.42 5.86 -1.25
N CYS A 46 -5.25 4.79 -0.46
CA CYS A 46 -4.31 3.70 -0.75
C CYS A 46 -4.61 3.01 -2.09
N LYS A 47 -5.89 2.85 -2.45
CA LYS A 47 -6.32 2.33 -3.76
C LYS A 47 -5.91 3.25 -4.91
N SER A 48 -6.11 4.56 -4.75
CA SER A 48 -5.72 5.56 -5.75
C SER A 48 -4.20 5.63 -5.91
N PHE A 49 -3.48 5.72 -4.80
CA PHE A 49 -2.01 5.71 -4.77
C PHE A 49 -1.45 4.42 -5.38
N ARG A 50 -2.06 3.25 -5.09
CA ARG A 50 -1.71 1.97 -5.72
C ARG A 50 -1.81 2.04 -7.24
N SER A 51 -2.93 2.54 -7.78
CA SER A 51 -3.10 2.67 -9.22
C SER A 51 -1.96 3.49 -9.82
N LYS A 52 -1.60 4.62 -9.22
CA LYS A 52 -0.50 5.47 -9.71
C LYS A 52 0.87 4.81 -9.60
N CYS A 53 1.09 4.03 -8.55
CA CYS A 53 2.30 3.23 -8.42
C CYS A 53 2.41 2.16 -9.51
N VAL A 54 1.32 1.42 -9.77
CA VAL A 54 1.25 0.39 -10.82
C VAL A 54 1.54 0.99 -12.19
N ASP A 55 0.86 2.08 -12.54
CA ASP A 55 1.02 2.75 -13.83
C ASP A 55 2.45 3.25 -14.02
N TYR A 56 3.00 3.92 -13.00
CA TYR A 56 4.35 4.48 -13.07
C TYR A 56 5.41 3.38 -13.13
N ALA A 57 5.39 2.41 -12.21
CA ALA A 57 6.36 1.31 -12.18
C ALA A 57 6.30 0.47 -13.46
N GLY A 58 5.08 0.19 -13.96
CA GLY A 58 4.88 -0.52 -15.22
C GLY A 58 5.50 0.21 -16.41
N ALA A 59 5.35 1.53 -16.49
CA ALA A 59 6.00 2.35 -17.52
C ALA A 59 7.55 2.34 -17.42
N GLN A 60 8.11 2.05 -16.24
CA GLN A 60 9.55 1.86 -16.04
C GLN A 60 10.02 0.41 -16.28
N GLY A 61 9.17 -0.48 -16.82
CA GLY A 61 9.51 -1.89 -17.00
C GLY A 61 9.56 -2.70 -15.70
N ALA A 62 9.03 -2.17 -14.60
CA ALA A 62 9.11 -2.78 -13.28
C ALA A 62 7.79 -3.44 -12.84
N HIS A 63 7.89 -4.50 -12.03
CA HIS A 63 6.80 -4.97 -11.19
C HIS A 63 6.69 -4.08 -9.95
N HIS A 64 5.50 -3.56 -9.66
CA HIS A 64 5.30 -2.71 -8.49
C HIS A 64 5.38 -3.51 -7.18
N GLN A 65 5.90 -2.90 -6.13
CA GLN A 65 5.73 -3.32 -4.74
C GLN A 65 5.04 -2.17 -4.01
N LEU A 66 3.91 -2.46 -3.37
CA LEU A 66 3.17 -1.43 -2.65
C LEU A 66 2.99 -1.84 -1.19
N ASP A 67 3.33 -0.93 -0.30
CA ASP A 67 2.95 -1.02 1.10
C ASP A 67 2.22 0.27 1.47
N CYS A 68 0.96 0.15 1.89
CA CYS A 68 0.15 1.25 2.39
C CYS A 68 -0.52 0.79 3.67
N VAL A 69 -0.19 1.43 4.80
CA VAL A 69 -0.64 1.00 6.12
C VAL A 69 -1.71 1.95 6.61
N PHE A 70 -2.94 1.48 6.81
CA PHE A 70 -4.06 2.37 7.17
C PHE A 70 -4.92 1.87 8.33
N SER A 71 -4.80 0.61 8.75
CA SER A 71 -5.57 0.06 9.88
C SER A 71 -4.90 0.23 11.24
N THR A 72 -3.67 0.75 11.30
CA THR A 72 -3.06 1.07 12.60
C THR A 72 -3.68 2.38 13.11
N ALA A 73 -4.01 2.44 14.40
CA ALA A 73 -4.67 3.62 15.00
C ALA A 73 -3.88 4.92 14.78
N GLN A 74 -2.55 4.84 14.63
CA GLN A 74 -1.65 5.96 14.35
C GLN A 74 -1.68 6.43 12.88
N GLN A 75 -2.39 5.73 12.00
CA GLN A 75 -2.50 6.00 10.56
C GLN A 75 -3.96 6.16 10.09
N ALA A 76 -4.90 6.19 11.02
CA ALA A 76 -6.31 6.48 10.78
C ALA A 76 -6.51 7.99 10.56
N GLY A 77 -6.05 8.50 9.42
CA GLY A 77 -6.12 9.92 9.14
C GLY A 77 -5.44 10.28 7.84
N PRO A 78 -5.47 11.57 7.46
CA PRO A 78 -5.01 11.98 6.15
C PRO A 78 -3.51 11.76 5.98
N THR A 79 -2.78 11.55 7.08
CA THR A 79 -1.36 11.29 7.09
C THR A 79 -1.07 9.83 7.41
N LEU A 80 -0.38 9.13 6.52
CA LEU A 80 0.00 7.73 6.69
C LEU A 80 1.34 7.41 6.01
N TYR A 81 1.89 6.24 6.32
CA TYR A 81 3.11 5.72 5.74
C TYR A 81 2.78 4.85 4.53
N ALA A 82 3.43 5.16 3.40
CA ALA A 82 3.29 4.40 2.18
C ALA A 82 4.60 4.30 1.42
N PHE A 83 4.69 3.27 0.59
CA PHE A 83 5.80 3.01 -0.29
C PHE A 83 5.31 2.53 -1.66
N CYS A 84 5.94 3.04 -2.71
CA CYS A 84 5.86 2.53 -4.06
C CYS A 84 7.26 2.11 -4.51
N GLY A 85 7.50 0.81 -4.61
CA GLY A 85 8.71 0.24 -5.15
C GLY A 85 8.52 -0.26 -6.57
N GLY A 86 9.58 -0.18 -7.37
CA GLY A 86 9.69 -0.84 -8.66
C GLY A 86 10.76 -1.90 -8.63
N LYS A 87 10.38 -3.15 -8.90
CA LYS A 87 11.30 -4.25 -9.11
C LYS A 87 11.47 -4.48 -10.59
N GLN A 88 12.67 -4.22 -11.12
CA GLN A 88 12.92 -4.37 -12.55
C GLN A 88 12.69 -5.82 -13.00
N LYS A 89 12.02 -5.97 -14.16
CA LYS A 89 11.81 -7.26 -14.79
C LYS A 89 13.08 -7.69 -15.52
N ASN A 90 13.32 -8.99 -15.55
CA ASN A 90 14.31 -9.58 -16.44
C ASN A 90 13.87 -9.42 -17.90
N ALA A 91 14.78 -9.65 -18.85
CA ALA A 91 14.50 -9.53 -20.29
C ALA A 91 13.37 -10.46 -20.77
N ASP A 92 13.16 -11.58 -20.09
CA ASP A 92 12.07 -12.54 -20.33
C ASP A 92 10.74 -12.16 -19.65
N GLY A 93 10.68 -11.02 -18.97
CA GLY A 93 9.52 -10.53 -18.23
C GLY A 93 9.34 -11.11 -16.82
N SER A 94 10.20 -12.04 -16.40
CA SER A 94 10.19 -12.61 -15.04
C SER A 94 10.75 -11.64 -13.99
N TRP A 95 10.55 -11.94 -12.71
CA TRP A 95 11.17 -11.20 -11.60
C TRP A 95 11.64 -12.17 -10.49
N THR A 96 12.93 -12.12 -10.13
CA THR A 96 13.54 -12.99 -9.10
C THR A 96 13.79 -12.22 -7.81
N GLY A 97 13.71 -12.88 -6.64
CA GLY A 97 13.69 -12.26 -5.30
C GLY A 97 14.79 -11.23 -4.95
N VAL A 98 15.90 -11.18 -5.69
CA VAL A 98 17.15 -10.50 -5.28
C VAL A 98 17.37 -9.15 -5.97
N THR A 99 16.49 -8.72 -6.88
CA THR A 99 16.66 -7.42 -7.55
C THR A 99 16.44 -6.25 -6.59
N GLU A 100 17.30 -5.25 -6.68
CA GLU A 100 17.14 -3.97 -5.99
C GLU A 100 15.76 -3.37 -6.26
N ILE A 101 15.12 -2.84 -5.22
CA ILE A 101 13.82 -2.18 -5.34
C ILE A 101 14.10 -0.68 -5.48
N THR A 102 13.76 -0.11 -6.64
CA THR A 102 13.83 1.33 -6.84
C THR A 102 12.63 2.02 -6.18
N ASP A 103 12.87 3.07 -5.41
CA ASP A 103 11.80 3.85 -4.78
C ASP A 103 11.17 4.85 -5.77
N TYR A 104 9.88 4.68 -6.04
CA TYR A 104 9.05 5.55 -6.89
C TYR A 104 7.97 6.28 -6.09
N THR A 105 8.07 6.31 -4.76
CA THR A 105 7.03 6.85 -3.88
C THR A 105 6.71 8.31 -4.15
N LYS A 106 7.73 9.15 -4.36
CA LYS A 106 7.55 10.57 -4.68
C LYS A 106 6.82 10.79 -6.01
N GLN A 107 7.15 9.98 -7.02
CA GLN A 107 6.54 10.04 -8.35
C GLN A 107 5.09 9.59 -8.30
N ALA A 108 4.81 8.46 -7.66
CA ALA A 108 3.45 7.99 -7.43
C ALA A 108 2.63 9.01 -6.61
N ALA A 109 3.22 9.64 -5.61
CA ALA A 109 2.56 10.67 -4.81
C ALA A 109 2.23 11.92 -5.64
N ALA A 110 3.16 12.40 -6.46
CA ALA A 110 2.94 13.54 -7.35
C ALA A 110 1.83 13.28 -8.39
N LEU A 111 1.69 12.04 -8.85
CA LEU A 111 0.63 11.60 -9.75
C LEU A 111 -0.72 11.36 -9.05
N THR A 112 -0.74 11.29 -7.72
CA THR A 112 -1.95 11.06 -6.94
C THR A 112 -2.57 12.40 -6.54
N LYS A 113 -3.85 12.59 -6.89
CA LYS A 113 -4.55 13.86 -6.68
C LYS A 113 -4.52 14.32 -5.22
N SER A 114 -4.12 15.58 -4.99
CA SER A 114 -4.16 16.23 -3.68
C SER A 114 -3.38 15.49 -2.58
N VAL A 115 -2.19 14.99 -2.94
CA VAL A 115 -1.25 14.31 -2.04
C VAL A 115 0.00 15.18 -1.88
N THR A 116 0.52 15.22 -0.66
CA THR A 116 1.77 15.90 -0.33
C THR A 116 2.70 14.95 0.43
N VAL A 117 4.00 15.06 0.15
CA VAL A 117 5.02 14.38 0.93
C VAL A 117 5.30 15.20 2.18
N LYS A 118 5.20 14.59 3.36
CA LYS A 118 5.45 15.26 4.65
C LYS A 118 6.81 14.94 5.24
N LYS A 119 7.24 13.68 5.16
CA LYS A 119 8.54 13.23 5.67
C LYS A 119 9.12 12.13 4.81
N GLU A 120 10.43 12.16 4.69
CA GLU A 120 11.23 11.08 4.11
C GLU A 120 11.33 9.90 5.08
N PRO A 121 11.75 8.72 4.60
CA PRO A 121 12.04 7.57 5.46
C PRO A 121 13.11 7.92 6.49
N MET A 122 13.02 7.31 7.67
CA MET A 122 13.96 7.58 8.76
C MET A 122 15.15 6.64 8.72
N GLY A 123 16.32 7.11 9.14
CA GLY A 123 17.50 6.25 9.28
C GLY A 123 17.32 5.13 10.32
N GLN A 124 18.06 4.03 10.14
CA GLN A 124 17.99 2.81 10.97
C GLN A 124 17.98 3.09 12.47
N LYS A 125 18.91 3.93 12.94
CA LYS A 125 19.03 4.28 14.37
C LYS A 125 17.79 4.96 14.91
N ALA A 126 17.14 5.83 14.13
CA ALA A 126 15.90 6.49 14.52
C ALA A 126 14.72 5.51 14.51
N CYS A 127 14.66 4.62 13.52
CA CYS A 127 13.64 3.58 13.44
C CYS A 127 13.70 2.65 14.65
N LEU A 128 14.89 2.14 15.01
CA LEU A 128 15.06 1.24 16.16
C LEU A 128 14.62 1.91 17.48
N LYS A 129 14.94 3.20 17.67
CA LYS A 129 14.44 3.98 18.81
C LYS A 129 12.91 4.10 18.81
N ARG A 130 12.31 4.36 17.65
CA ARG A 130 10.84 4.47 17.50
C ARG A 130 10.17 3.13 17.78
N LYS A 131 10.71 2.02 17.25
CA LYS A 131 10.23 0.65 17.48
C LYS A 131 10.27 0.29 18.97
N ALA A 132 11.37 0.59 19.66
CA ALA A 132 11.48 0.36 21.10
C ALA A 132 10.46 1.19 21.91
N LYS A 133 10.18 2.43 21.50
CA LYS A 133 9.18 3.28 22.15
C LYS A 133 7.73 2.83 21.90
N TYR A 134 7.46 2.20 20.75
CA TYR A 134 6.11 1.77 20.35
C TYR A 134 6.09 0.31 19.88
N PRO A 135 6.38 -0.66 20.76
CA PRO A 135 6.58 -2.07 20.37
C PRO A 135 5.32 -2.73 19.81
N LYS A 136 4.13 -2.22 20.15
CA LYS A 136 2.84 -2.75 19.70
C LYS A 136 2.45 -2.35 18.26
N LEU A 137 3.26 -1.53 17.58
CA LEU A 137 2.94 -1.00 16.26
C LEU A 137 3.44 -1.84 15.08
N GLY A 138 4.12 -2.96 15.36
CA GLY A 138 4.65 -3.81 14.29
C GLY A 138 5.65 -3.11 13.36
N ILE A 139 6.38 -2.12 13.89
CA ILE A 139 7.35 -1.34 13.10
C ILE A 139 8.47 -2.26 12.59
N VAL A 140 8.70 -2.19 11.29
CA VAL A 140 9.84 -2.77 10.59
C VAL A 140 10.92 -1.68 10.44
N CYS A 141 12.14 -2.11 10.77
CA CYS A 141 13.44 -1.50 10.54
C CYS A 141 14.33 -2.68 10.10
#